data_AF-A0A5J5JZH3-F1
#
_entry.id   AF-A0A5J5JZH3-F1
#
_cell.length_a   1.000
_cell.length_b   1.000
_cell.length_c   1.000
_cell.angle_alpha   90.00
_cell.angle_beta   90.00
_cell.angle_gamma   90.00
#
_symmetry.space_group_name_H-M   'P 1'
#
loop_
_entity.id
_entity.type
_entity.pdbx_description
1 polymer ?
#
loop_
_entity_poly.entity_id
_entity_poly.type
_entity_poly.pdbx_seq_one_letter_code
_entity_poly.pdbx_strand_id
1 'polypeptide(L)'
;MALPEITAPATGESETTETETPEDDDSEDDDSEDGETGETGETSLAGGSYEVTITGAAGQADFEREGTVRVLDTISEVGTTNEVNVVDVCLVSGFPAARPEAGAIRLGSNSGCDPDASAAHIDLAYVETDGQTVTVRPDERVAATLGNNFTAGSGLAAGLYAPVSGQMSITIDDGGDLSGTVDIVGYGGAGFGEIRYQAEISGHRA
;
A
#
# COMPACT_ATOMS: atom_id res chain seq x y z
N MET A 1 50.40 1.67 7.64
CA MET A 1 49.00 1.88 8.08
C MET A 1 48.50 0.54 8.59
N ALA A 2 48.20 0.45 9.88
CA ALA A 2 47.73 -0.77 10.53
C ALA A 2 46.21 -0.89 10.35
N LEU A 3 45.73 -2.10 10.04
CA LEU A 3 44.31 -2.44 9.94
C LEU A 3 43.73 -2.61 11.35
N PRO A 4 42.47 -2.20 11.61
CA PRO A 4 41.83 -2.41 12.92
C PRO A 4 41.36 -3.87 13.09
N GLU A 5 41.56 -4.40 14.29
CA GLU A 5 41.01 -5.69 14.76
C GLU A 5 39.49 -5.61 14.93
N ILE A 6 38.77 -6.59 14.38
CA ILE A 6 37.33 -6.78 14.57
C ILE A 6 37.14 -7.73 15.76
N THR A 7 36.61 -7.21 16.87
CA THR A 7 36.17 -8.00 18.02
C THR A 7 34.73 -8.44 17.80
N ALA A 8 34.48 -9.75 17.78
CA ALA A 8 33.13 -10.32 17.73
C ALA A 8 32.47 -10.30 19.13
N PRO A 9 31.19 -9.92 19.28
CA PRO A 9 30.47 -10.08 20.54
C PRO A 9 30.02 -11.53 20.74
N ALA A 10 29.97 -11.90 22.02
CA ALA A 10 29.78 -13.24 22.56
C ALA A 10 28.39 -13.84 22.31
N THR A 11 28.38 -15.15 22.11
CA THR A 11 27.20 -16.03 22.08
C THR A 11 26.53 -16.05 23.46
N GLY A 12 25.35 -15.43 23.58
CA GLY A 12 24.50 -15.50 24.75
C GLY A 12 23.67 -16.79 24.75
N GLU A 13 23.67 -17.46 25.89
CA GLU A 13 23.07 -18.77 26.15
C GLU A 13 21.53 -18.71 26.25
N SER A 14 20.93 -19.88 26.00
CA SER A 14 19.50 -20.19 26.07
C SER A 14 18.86 -19.92 27.43
N GLU A 15 17.65 -19.39 27.43
CA GLU A 15 16.65 -19.69 28.46
C GLU A 15 15.39 -20.23 27.77
N THR A 16 14.98 -21.42 28.24
CA THR A 16 13.71 -22.08 27.92
C THR A 16 12.78 -21.76 29.07
N THR A 17 11.59 -21.23 28.78
CA THR A 17 10.57 -20.99 29.80
C THR A 17 9.36 -21.86 29.49
N GLU A 18 8.92 -22.51 30.57
CA GLU A 18 8.00 -23.63 30.63
C GLU A 18 6.55 -23.24 30.35
N THR A 19 5.82 -24.26 29.87
CA THR A 19 4.40 -24.33 29.61
C THR A 19 3.58 -24.25 30.90
N GLU A 20 2.56 -23.40 30.93
CA GLU A 20 1.42 -23.56 31.85
C GLU A 20 0.11 -23.53 31.05
N THR A 21 -0.65 -24.62 31.19
CA THR A 21 -2.00 -24.83 30.66
C THR A 21 -2.99 -24.57 31.78
N PRO A 22 -3.99 -23.69 31.61
CA PRO A 22 -5.18 -23.69 32.46
C PRO A 22 -6.32 -24.50 31.81
N GLU A 23 -6.90 -25.36 32.63
CA GLU A 23 -8.12 -26.15 32.36
C GLU A 23 -9.38 -25.31 32.63
N ASP A 24 -10.38 -25.53 31.76
CA ASP A 24 -11.85 -25.45 31.87
C ASP A 24 -12.54 -24.59 32.95
N ASP A 25 -13.48 -23.74 32.51
CA ASP A 25 -14.66 -23.34 33.30
C ASP A 25 -15.90 -23.23 32.38
N ASP A 26 -16.82 -24.18 32.57
CA ASP A 26 -18.16 -24.22 32.00
C ASP A 26 -19.06 -23.19 32.70
N SER A 27 -19.78 -22.36 31.93
CA SER A 27 -21.06 -21.81 32.38
C SER A 27 -22.02 -21.57 31.21
N GLU A 28 -23.22 -22.12 31.40
CA GLU A 28 -24.37 -22.15 30.49
C GLU A 28 -25.22 -20.87 30.56
N ASP A 29 -26.00 -20.66 29.50
CA ASP A 29 -27.31 -19.97 29.40
C ASP A 29 -27.47 -18.52 29.89
N ASP A 30 -27.80 -17.59 28.97
CA ASP A 30 -29.01 -16.75 29.11
C ASP A 30 -29.38 -16.00 27.80
N ASP A 31 -30.65 -16.22 27.44
CA ASP A 31 -31.65 -15.39 26.76
C ASP A 31 -31.40 -14.48 25.54
N SER A 32 -32.45 -14.49 24.72
CA SER A 32 -32.59 -13.85 23.42
C SER A 32 -33.00 -12.39 23.54
N GLU A 33 -32.40 -11.51 22.75
CA GLU A 33 -33.07 -10.30 22.26
C GLU A 33 -32.86 -10.18 20.75
N ASP A 34 -33.95 -10.39 20.02
CA ASP A 34 -34.15 -10.01 18.61
C ASP A 34 -33.93 -8.50 18.49
N GLY A 35 -32.68 -8.11 18.29
CA GLY A 35 -32.31 -6.80 17.78
C GLY A 35 -32.50 -6.81 16.27
N GLU A 36 -33.60 -6.23 15.82
CA GLU A 36 -33.86 -5.87 14.43
C GLU A 36 -32.68 -5.02 13.92
N THR A 37 -31.68 -5.68 13.32
CA THR A 37 -30.56 -5.04 12.64
C THR A 37 -31.15 -4.38 11.41
N GLY A 38 -31.55 -3.12 11.57
CA GLY A 38 -31.78 -2.25 10.43
C GLY A 38 -30.55 -2.36 9.55
N GLU A 39 -30.76 -2.82 8.32
CA GLU A 39 -29.81 -2.64 7.22
C GLU A 39 -29.56 -1.13 7.11
N THR A 40 -28.60 -0.62 7.89
CA THR A 40 -27.77 0.47 7.42
C THR A 40 -27.23 -0.06 6.12
N GLY A 41 -27.76 0.44 5.01
CA GLY A 41 -27.19 0.21 3.69
C GLY A 41 -25.79 0.78 3.72
N GLU A 42 -24.86 0.00 4.27
CA GLU A 42 -23.44 0.13 4.03
C GLU A 42 -23.35 -0.02 2.52
N THR A 43 -23.14 1.11 1.84
CA THR A 43 -22.70 1.11 0.47
C THR A 43 -21.35 0.40 0.48
N SER A 44 -21.38 -0.92 0.36
CA SER A 44 -20.19 -1.75 0.31
C SER A 44 -19.38 -1.24 -0.86
N LEU A 45 -18.17 -0.74 -0.59
CA LEU A 45 -17.25 -0.31 -1.62
C LEU A 45 -17.15 -1.42 -2.67
N ALA A 46 -17.36 -1.08 -3.94
CA ALA A 46 -17.33 -2.07 -5.01
C ALA A 46 -15.89 -2.57 -5.20
N GLY A 47 -15.52 -3.66 -4.54
CA GLY A 47 -14.23 -4.34 -4.76
C GLY A 47 -14.09 -4.84 -6.20
N GLY A 48 -12.87 -4.88 -6.73
CA GLY A 48 -12.63 -5.31 -8.10
C GLY A 48 -11.28 -4.93 -8.68
N SER A 49 -11.07 -5.30 -9.93
CA SER A 49 -9.94 -4.87 -10.75
C SER A 49 -10.44 -3.92 -11.83
N TYR A 50 -9.65 -2.87 -12.09
CA TYR A 50 -9.99 -1.80 -13.01
C TYR A 50 -8.82 -1.58 -13.97
N GLU A 51 -9.11 -1.56 -15.27
CA GLU A 51 -8.16 -1.10 -16.28
C GLU A 51 -8.23 0.43 -16.31
N VAL A 52 -7.08 1.08 -16.10
CA VAL A 52 -7.03 2.53 -15.95
C VAL A 52 -6.04 3.19 -16.91
N THR A 53 -6.39 4.40 -17.31
CA THR A 53 -5.48 5.39 -17.91
C THR A 53 -5.07 6.39 -16.83
N ILE A 54 -3.77 6.64 -16.74
CA ILE A 54 -3.13 7.55 -15.80
C ILE A 54 -2.44 8.65 -16.60
N THR A 55 -2.88 9.88 -16.43
CA THR A 55 -2.34 11.04 -17.18
C THR A 55 -1.89 12.09 -16.19
N GLY A 56 -0.66 12.57 -16.33
CA GLY A 56 -0.09 13.50 -15.36
C GLY A 56 1.38 13.83 -15.59
N ALA A 57 2.05 14.24 -14.52
CA ALA A 57 3.45 14.58 -14.51
C ALA A 57 4.17 14.02 -13.27
N ALA A 58 5.38 13.52 -13.49
CA ALA A 58 6.32 13.14 -12.44
C ALA A 58 7.51 14.12 -12.50
N GLY A 59 7.53 15.08 -11.58
CA GLY A 59 8.42 16.23 -11.64
C GLY A 59 8.17 17.11 -12.84
N GLN A 60 9.10 17.07 -13.81
CA GLN A 60 9.01 17.84 -15.06
C GLN A 60 8.67 16.95 -16.27
N ALA A 61 8.45 15.66 -16.06
CA ALA A 61 8.14 14.72 -17.13
C ALA A 61 6.64 14.44 -17.17
N ASP A 62 5.97 14.95 -18.20
CA ASP A 62 4.59 14.58 -18.53
C ASP A 62 4.52 13.13 -19.01
N PHE A 63 3.42 12.45 -18.71
CA PHE A 63 3.18 11.08 -19.14
C PHE A 63 1.69 10.78 -19.31
N GLU A 64 1.42 9.75 -20.11
CA GLU A 64 0.16 9.04 -20.19
C GLU A 64 0.47 7.55 -20.22
N ARG A 65 -0.19 6.76 -19.35
CA ARG A 65 0.10 5.33 -19.20
C ARG A 65 -1.16 4.54 -18.89
N GLU A 66 -1.19 3.31 -19.37
CA GLU A 66 -2.15 2.31 -18.90
C GLU A 66 -1.64 1.65 -17.61
N GLY A 67 -2.58 1.17 -16.80
CA GLY A 67 -2.30 0.47 -15.56
C GLY A 67 -3.51 -0.29 -15.05
N THR A 68 -3.37 -0.78 -13.83
CA THR A 68 -4.44 -1.48 -13.13
C THR A 68 -4.59 -0.90 -11.74
N VAL A 69 -5.83 -0.64 -11.33
CA VAL A 69 -6.20 -0.45 -9.93
C VAL A 69 -6.93 -1.70 -9.45
N ARG A 70 -6.52 -2.25 -8.31
CA ARG A 70 -7.25 -3.32 -7.62
C ARG A 70 -7.72 -2.79 -6.27
N VAL A 71 -8.99 -2.96 -5.99
CA VAL A 71 -9.59 -2.76 -4.67
C VAL A 71 -9.97 -4.14 -4.15
N LEU A 72 -9.37 -4.51 -3.03
CA LEU A 72 -9.40 -5.86 -2.49
C LEU A 72 -9.92 -5.79 -1.05
N ASP A 73 -10.49 -6.90 -0.60
CA ASP A 73 -10.62 -7.13 0.84
C ASP A 73 -9.23 -7.07 1.49
N THR A 74 -9.19 -6.70 2.76
CA THR A 74 -7.96 -6.57 3.55
C THR A 74 -7.09 -7.83 3.43
N ILE A 75 -5.86 -7.66 2.95
CA ILE A 75 -4.87 -8.71 2.69
C ILE A 75 -4.23 -9.20 3.99
N SER A 76 -4.14 -8.36 5.03
CA SER A 76 -3.47 -8.68 6.29
C SER A 76 -3.96 -7.88 7.47
N GLU A 77 -4.00 -8.53 8.63
CA GLU A 77 -4.19 -7.91 9.95
C GLU A 77 -2.89 -7.91 10.80
N VAL A 78 -1.80 -8.52 10.30
CA VAL A 78 -0.66 -8.93 11.12
C VAL A 78 0.53 -7.98 10.94
N GLY A 79 1.04 -7.45 12.05
CA GLY A 79 2.28 -6.67 12.10
C GLY A 79 2.10 -5.18 11.74
N THR A 80 0.86 -4.70 11.70
CA THR A 80 0.55 -3.31 11.38
C THR A 80 0.68 -2.46 12.64
N THR A 81 1.23 -1.25 12.51
CA THR A 81 1.27 -0.26 13.61
C THR A 81 0.19 0.82 13.40
N ASN A 82 -0.73 0.58 12.46
CA ASN A 82 -1.41 1.62 11.68
C ASN A 82 -2.94 1.52 11.71
N GLU A 83 -3.51 0.66 12.56
CA GLU A 83 -4.89 0.18 12.45
C GLU A 83 -5.12 -0.64 11.16
N VAL A 84 -6.11 -1.54 11.15
CA VAL A 84 -6.36 -2.43 10.01
C VAL A 84 -7.01 -1.63 8.89
N ASN A 85 -6.44 -1.67 7.69
CA ASN A 85 -7.04 -1.06 6.51
C ASN A 85 -8.40 -1.74 6.22
N VAL A 86 -9.46 -0.96 6.04
CA VAL A 86 -10.81 -1.49 5.73
C VAL A 86 -10.89 -2.18 4.36
N VAL A 87 -10.01 -1.79 3.44
CA VAL A 87 -9.78 -2.41 2.13
C VAL A 87 -8.33 -2.20 1.74
N ASP A 88 -7.80 -3.05 0.86
CA ASP A 88 -6.50 -2.81 0.24
C ASP A 88 -6.62 -2.32 -1.19
N VAL A 89 -5.79 -1.34 -1.54
CA VAL A 89 -5.76 -0.74 -2.87
C VAL A 89 -4.38 -0.88 -3.47
N CYS A 90 -4.33 -1.37 -4.71
CA CYS A 90 -3.11 -1.59 -5.47
C CYS A 90 -3.19 -0.86 -6.82
N LEU A 91 -2.40 0.19 -7.00
CA LEU A 91 -2.16 0.85 -8.27
C LEU A 91 -0.84 0.36 -8.88
N VAL A 92 -0.91 -0.20 -10.08
CA VAL A 92 0.27 -0.67 -10.81
C VAL A 92 0.24 -0.13 -12.24
N SER A 93 1.28 0.60 -12.62
CA SER A 93 1.60 0.92 -14.01
C SER A 93 3.09 0.73 -14.25
N GLY A 94 3.44 -0.31 -15.01
CA GLY A 94 4.82 -0.66 -15.32
C GLY A 94 5.57 -1.30 -14.14
N PHE A 95 6.91 -1.18 -14.17
CA PHE A 95 7.78 -1.73 -13.13
C PHE A 95 8.95 -0.77 -12.87
N PRO A 96 8.77 0.25 -12.02
CA PRO A 96 9.75 1.34 -11.87
C PRO A 96 11.15 0.85 -11.49
N ALA A 97 11.24 -0.16 -10.61
CA ALA A 97 12.52 -0.72 -10.17
C ALA A 97 13.27 -1.55 -11.24
N ALA A 98 12.56 -2.22 -12.16
CA ALA A 98 13.18 -3.11 -13.16
C ALA A 98 13.27 -2.48 -14.56
N ARG A 99 12.26 -1.68 -14.93
CA ARG A 99 12.13 -1.00 -16.22
C ARG A 99 11.65 0.45 -15.97
N PRO A 100 12.58 1.35 -15.62
CA PRO A 100 12.24 2.74 -15.33
C PRO A 100 11.70 3.45 -16.57
N GLU A 101 10.52 4.05 -16.41
CA GLU A 101 9.85 4.87 -17.42
C GLU A 101 9.17 6.05 -16.72
N ALA A 102 9.05 7.18 -17.41
CA ALA A 102 8.33 8.32 -16.84
C ALA A 102 6.88 7.92 -16.52
N GLY A 103 6.44 8.21 -15.29
CA GLY A 103 5.09 7.93 -14.82
C GLY A 103 4.86 6.50 -14.33
N ALA A 104 5.82 5.58 -14.50
CA ALA A 104 5.68 4.24 -13.96
C ALA A 104 5.59 4.31 -12.42
N ILE A 105 4.64 3.55 -11.85
CA ILE A 105 4.31 3.59 -10.43
C ILE A 105 3.85 2.20 -9.95
N ARG A 106 4.26 1.85 -8.73
CA ARG A 106 3.68 0.78 -7.91
C ARG A 106 3.35 1.40 -6.56
N LEU A 107 2.06 1.55 -6.28
CA LEU A 107 1.54 2.14 -5.07
C LEU A 107 0.46 1.22 -4.50
N GLY A 108 0.77 0.55 -3.41
CA GLY A 108 -0.13 -0.32 -2.67
C GLY A 108 -0.31 0.13 -1.22
N SER A 109 -1.45 -0.20 -0.63
CA SER A 109 -1.67 -0.11 0.81
C SER A 109 -1.00 -1.23 1.60
N ASN A 110 -0.77 -2.39 0.95
CA ASN A 110 -0.09 -3.53 1.54
C ASN A 110 0.93 -4.12 0.54
N SER A 111 2.04 -4.68 1.03
CA SER A 111 3.06 -5.32 0.19
C SER A 111 2.53 -6.51 -0.63
N GLY A 112 1.42 -7.13 -0.21
CA GLY A 112 0.70 -8.13 -1.00
C GLY A 112 0.11 -7.59 -2.31
N CYS A 113 0.09 -6.27 -2.52
CA CYS A 113 -0.23 -5.67 -3.81
C CYS A 113 0.76 -6.01 -4.92
N ASP A 114 1.99 -6.39 -4.56
CA ASP A 114 2.99 -6.90 -5.48
C ASP A 114 3.21 -8.40 -5.21
N PRO A 115 2.50 -9.30 -5.93
CA PRO A 115 2.54 -10.73 -5.66
C PRO A 115 3.94 -11.35 -5.86
N ASP A 116 4.83 -10.64 -6.58
CA ASP A 116 6.21 -11.08 -6.82
C ASP A 116 7.18 -10.60 -5.72
N ALA A 117 6.76 -9.71 -4.81
CA ALA A 117 7.69 -8.93 -3.98
C ALA A 117 7.88 -9.38 -2.53
N SER A 118 7.01 -10.17 -1.86
CA SER A 118 7.28 -10.61 -0.47
C SER A 118 6.34 -11.68 0.11
N ALA A 119 6.88 -12.45 1.07
CA ALA A 119 6.18 -13.44 1.91
C ALA A 119 5.56 -12.86 3.20
N ALA A 120 5.72 -11.56 3.44
CA ALA A 120 5.14 -10.85 4.58
C ALA A 120 4.25 -9.73 4.06
N HIS A 121 2.99 -9.71 4.51
CA HIS A 121 1.95 -8.75 4.14
C HIS A 121 2.03 -7.52 5.05
N ILE A 122 2.97 -6.63 4.73
CA ILE A 122 3.28 -5.42 5.50
C ILE A 122 2.46 -4.24 4.95
N ASP A 123 1.88 -3.45 5.83
CA ASP A 123 1.19 -2.22 5.44
C ASP A 123 2.18 -1.14 4.98
N LEU A 124 1.90 -0.57 3.82
CA LEU A 124 2.71 0.45 3.15
C LEU A 124 2.03 1.82 3.10
N ALA A 125 0.73 1.88 3.37
CA ALA A 125 -0.06 3.10 3.37
C ALA A 125 -1.27 2.98 4.32
N TYR A 126 -1.80 4.12 4.75
CA TYR A 126 -3.07 4.22 5.45
C TYR A 126 -4.22 4.34 4.45
N VAL A 127 -5.32 3.64 4.71
CA VAL A 127 -6.53 3.68 3.87
C VAL A 127 -7.71 4.26 4.65
N GLU A 128 -8.39 5.22 4.05
CA GLU A 128 -9.65 5.79 4.54
C GLU A 128 -10.73 5.64 3.46
N THR A 129 -11.95 5.33 3.86
CA THR A 129 -13.10 5.22 2.95
C THR A 129 -14.20 6.20 3.35
N ASP A 130 -14.79 6.88 2.37
CA ASP A 130 -15.98 7.71 2.51
C ASP A 130 -16.96 7.36 1.38
N GLY A 131 -17.92 6.49 1.69
CA GLY A 131 -18.83 5.92 0.71
C GLY A 131 -18.09 5.19 -0.41
N GLN A 132 -18.20 5.71 -1.64
CA GLN A 132 -17.57 5.16 -2.84
C GLN A 132 -16.12 5.65 -3.06
N THR A 133 -15.63 6.53 -2.20
CA THR A 133 -14.29 7.10 -2.31
C THR A 133 -13.32 6.40 -1.37
N VAL A 134 -12.16 6.02 -1.91
CA VAL A 134 -11.03 5.47 -1.15
C VAL A 134 -9.85 6.44 -1.24
N THR A 135 -9.31 6.80 -0.09
CA THR A 135 -8.08 7.60 0.01
C THR A 135 -6.96 6.74 0.57
N VAL A 136 -5.81 6.76 -0.11
CA VAL A 136 -4.61 6.00 0.23
C VAL A 136 -3.48 6.99 0.49
N ARG A 137 -2.89 6.97 1.69
CA ARG A 137 -1.79 7.86 2.10
C ARG A 137 -0.53 7.05 2.41
N PRO A 138 0.56 7.22 1.66
CA PRO A 138 1.81 6.50 1.92
C PRO A 138 2.28 6.65 3.37
N ASP A 139 2.81 5.58 3.96
CA ASP A 139 3.44 5.63 5.28
C ASP A 139 4.95 5.88 5.14
N GLU A 140 5.37 7.10 5.48
CA GLU A 140 6.78 7.52 5.39
C GLU A 140 7.74 6.64 6.20
N ARG A 141 7.26 6.01 7.28
CA ARG A 141 8.10 5.20 8.18
C ARG A 141 8.61 3.94 7.50
N VAL A 142 7.86 3.44 6.51
CA VAL A 142 8.18 2.24 5.72
C VAL A 142 8.61 2.57 4.30
N ALA A 143 8.67 3.85 3.90
CA ALA A 143 9.11 4.26 2.57
C ALA A 143 10.52 3.74 2.19
N ALA A 144 11.41 3.58 3.18
CA ALA A 144 12.75 3.04 2.97
C ALA A 144 12.76 1.58 2.47
N THR A 145 11.64 0.84 2.61
CA THR A 145 11.49 -0.51 2.06
C THR A 145 11.34 -0.53 0.54
N LEU A 146 11.04 0.62 -0.08
CA LEU A 146 10.68 0.74 -1.50
C LEU A 146 9.50 -0.13 -1.93
N GLY A 147 8.66 -0.59 -0.99
CA GLY A 147 7.44 -1.34 -1.30
C GLY A 147 6.51 -0.53 -2.21
N ASN A 148 6.45 0.77 -1.98
CA ASN A 148 5.87 1.75 -2.89
C ASN A 148 6.98 2.52 -3.61
N ASN A 149 6.86 2.67 -4.93
CA ASN A 149 7.86 3.37 -5.73
C ASN A 149 7.30 3.91 -7.05
N PHE A 150 7.93 4.96 -7.57
CA PHE A 150 7.67 5.48 -8.91
C PHE A 150 8.95 6.02 -9.56
N THR A 151 8.89 6.27 -10.87
CA THR A 151 9.98 6.87 -11.65
C THR A 151 9.52 8.09 -12.42
N ALA A 152 10.33 9.14 -12.39
CA ALA A 152 10.10 10.40 -13.11
C ALA A 152 10.83 10.50 -14.46
N GLY A 153 11.61 9.48 -14.81
CA GLY A 153 12.40 9.44 -16.04
C GLY A 153 12.61 8.02 -16.51
N SER A 154 13.29 7.87 -17.64
CA SER A 154 13.55 6.57 -18.27
C SER A 154 15.04 6.21 -18.29
N GLY A 155 15.30 4.91 -18.38
CA GLY A 155 16.65 4.35 -18.51
C GLY A 155 17.37 4.07 -17.19
N LEU A 156 18.59 3.55 -17.28
CA LEU A 156 19.35 3.02 -16.12
C LEU A 156 19.76 4.06 -15.09
N ALA A 157 19.75 5.34 -15.46
CA ALA A 157 20.07 6.45 -14.57
C ALA A 157 18.83 7.12 -13.97
N ALA A 158 17.62 6.62 -14.27
CA ALA A 158 16.39 7.16 -13.71
C ALA A 158 16.35 6.93 -12.20
N GLY A 159 16.02 7.97 -11.45
CA GLY A 159 15.81 7.88 -10.01
C GLY A 159 14.55 7.09 -9.70
N LEU A 160 14.66 6.19 -8.74
CA LEU A 160 13.54 5.53 -8.09
C LEU A 160 13.15 6.35 -6.86
N TYR A 161 11.89 6.73 -6.76
CA TYR A 161 11.39 7.57 -5.68
C TYR A 161 10.43 6.77 -4.80
N ALA A 162 10.68 6.75 -3.50
CA ALA A 162 9.75 6.20 -2.51
C ALA A 162 8.74 7.28 -2.13
N PRO A 163 7.42 7.07 -2.26
CA PRO A 163 6.41 8.01 -1.76
C PRO A 163 6.57 8.21 -0.25
N VAL A 164 6.68 9.47 0.19
CA VAL A 164 6.85 9.85 1.61
C VAL A 164 5.74 10.76 2.10
N SER A 165 4.93 11.36 1.22
CA SER A 165 3.76 12.15 1.62
C SER A 165 2.78 12.32 0.47
N GLY A 166 1.62 12.92 0.77
CA GLY A 166 0.52 13.12 -0.16
C GLY A 166 -0.48 11.97 -0.13
N GLN A 167 -1.25 11.80 -1.20
CA GLN A 167 -2.29 10.78 -1.28
C GLN A 167 -2.66 10.38 -2.70
N MET A 168 -3.29 9.22 -2.82
CA MET A 168 -4.14 8.85 -3.94
C MET A 168 -5.60 8.84 -3.46
N SER A 169 -6.52 9.32 -4.29
CA SER A 169 -7.96 9.24 -4.05
C SER A 169 -8.63 8.66 -5.28
N ILE A 170 -9.45 7.63 -5.11
CA ILE A 170 -10.25 7.03 -6.18
C ILE A 170 -11.71 6.98 -5.76
N THR A 171 -12.61 7.11 -6.73
CA THR A 171 -14.05 6.97 -6.57
C THR A 171 -14.55 5.99 -7.62
N ILE A 172 -15.33 5.01 -7.19
CA ILE A 172 -15.97 4.03 -8.06
C ILE A 172 -17.46 4.34 -8.11
N ASP A 173 -17.97 4.68 -9.28
CA ASP A 173 -19.40 4.97 -9.42
C ASP A 173 -20.27 3.71 -9.48
N ASP A 174 -21.59 3.91 -9.46
CA ASP A 174 -22.57 2.82 -9.54
C ASP A 174 -22.50 2.02 -10.86
N GLY A 175 -21.90 2.60 -11.91
CA GLY A 175 -21.67 1.96 -13.21
C GLY A 175 -20.45 1.05 -13.21
N GLY A 176 -19.60 1.13 -12.18
CA GLY A 176 -18.32 0.43 -12.11
C GLY A 176 -17.19 1.15 -12.83
N ASP A 177 -17.37 2.42 -13.19
CA ASP A 177 -16.29 3.26 -13.69
C ASP A 177 -15.50 3.84 -12.51
N LEU A 178 -14.18 3.93 -12.68
CA LEU A 178 -13.26 4.44 -11.68
C LEU A 178 -12.73 5.80 -12.15
N SER A 179 -12.74 6.78 -11.24
CA SER A 179 -12.05 8.06 -11.43
C SER A 179 -11.22 8.39 -10.20
N GLY A 180 -10.18 9.20 -10.34
CA GLY A 180 -9.33 9.52 -9.20
C GLY A 180 -8.17 10.45 -9.50
N THR A 181 -7.37 10.69 -8.48
CA THR A 181 -6.15 11.48 -8.55
C THR A 181 -5.05 10.84 -7.73
N VAL A 182 -3.80 11.07 -8.14
CA VAL A 182 -2.60 10.80 -7.36
C VAL A 182 -1.88 12.12 -7.19
N ASP A 183 -1.55 12.48 -5.97
CA ASP A 183 -0.76 13.66 -5.65
C ASP A 183 0.15 13.35 -4.47
N ILE A 184 1.34 12.86 -4.79
CA ILE A 184 2.33 12.37 -3.82
C ILE A 184 3.68 13.05 -4.02
N VAL A 185 4.45 13.15 -2.94
CA VAL A 185 5.87 13.52 -3.00
C VAL A 185 6.69 12.28 -2.70
N GLY A 186 7.67 12.01 -3.56
CA GLY A 186 8.61 10.92 -3.40
C GLY A 186 10.03 11.39 -3.15
N TYR A 187 10.77 10.62 -2.37
CA TYR A 187 12.18 10.84 -2.07
C TYR A 187 13.05 9.76 -2.74
N GLY A 188 14.04 10.17 -3.53
CA GLY A 188 14.94 9.28 -4.26
C GLY A 188 16.34 9.15 -3.64
N GLY A 189 16.54 9.61 -2.40
CA GLY A 189 17.85 9.61 -1.76
C GLY A 189 18.72 10.81 -2.13
N ALA A 190 19.96 10.82 -1.62
CA ALA A 190 20.89 11.94 -1.74
C ALA A 190 21.23 12.35 -3.19
N GLY A 191 21.09 11.44 -4.16
CA GLY A 191 21.38 11.71 -5.57
C GLY A 191 20.21 12.26 -6.39
N PHE A 192 18.98 12.12 -5.91
CA PHE A 192 17.76 12.44 -6.67
C PHE A 192 16.84 13.44 -5.96
N GLY A 193 16.96 13.60 -4.63
CA GLY A 193 16.17 14.55 -3.86
C GLY A 193 14.69 14.18 -3.81
N GLU A 194 13.84 15.19 -3.69
CA GLU A 194 12.38 15.04 -3.66
C GLU A 194 11.75 15.45 -4.99
N ILE A 195 10.68 14.75 -5.38
CA ILE A 195 9.92 15.06 -6.58
C ILE A 195 8.44 14.79 -6.36
N ARG A 196 7.57 15.57 -7.02
CA ARG A 196 6.12 15.38 -6.98
C ARG A 196 5.66 14.49 -8.13
N TYR A 197 4.72 13.59 -7.85
CA TYR A 197 3.94 12.85 -8.84
C TYR A 197 2.50 13.32 -8.73
N GLN A 198 1.98 13.90 -9.81
CA GLN A 198 0.61 14.41 -9.89
C GLN A 198 -0.06 13.85 -11.13
N ALA A 199 -1.19 13.15 -10.96
CA ALA A 199 -1.91 12.54 -12.07
C ALA A 199 -3.41 12.41 -11.81
N GLU A 200 -4.16 12.32 -12.89
CA GLU A 200 -5.55 11.88 -12.90
C GLU A 200 -5.61 10.40 -13.30
N ILE A 201 -6.54 9.67 -12.70
CA ILE A 201 -6.83 8.27 -13.00
C ILE A 201 -8.26 8.21 -13.53
N SER A 202 -8.45 7.51 -14.64
CA SER A 202 -9.78 7.15 -15.15
C SER A 202 -9.75 5.72 -15.65
N GLY A 203 -10.84 4.98 -15.49
CA GLY A 203 -10.88 3.59 -15.92
C GLY A 203 -12.24 2.95 -15.74
N HIS A 204 -12.29 1.67 -16.08
CA HIS A 204 -13.51 0.87 -16.00
C HIS A 204 -13.17 -0.50 -15.40
N ARG A 205 -14.19 -1.18 -14.90
CA ARG A 205 -14.03 -2.53 -14.37
C ARG A 205 -13.57 -3.50 -15.48
N ALA A 206 -12.56 -4.30 -15.16
CA ALA A 206 -12.02 -5.35 -16.02
C ALA A 206 -12.95 -6.58 -16.14
#